data_AF-B4FEA8-F1
#
_entry.id   AF-B4FEA8-F1
#
_cell.length_a   1.000
_cell.length_b   1.000
_cell.length_c   1.000
_cell.angle_alpha   90.00
_cell.angle_beta   90.00
_cell.angle_gamma   90.00
#
_symmetry.space_group_name_H-M   'P 1'
#
loop_
_entity.id
_entity.type
_entity.pdbx_description
1 polymer ?
#
loop_
_entity_poly.entity_id
_entity_poly.type
_entity_poly.pdbx_seq_one_letter_code
_entity_poly.pdbx_strand_id
1 'polypeptide(L)'
;MQGQARRLQGHLPRGPPHCCSHGSLPFKVNHQCSSGLQAVADVAAAIKAGYYDIGIGAGLESMSINSIAREGQVNPKISAFQKAQDCLLPMGITSENVAHRYGVTRQEQDQAASESHRRAAAAMASRKLKDEIVPVPTKIVDPKTGEEKEVVISVDDGIRPGTTTSGLAKLKPVLEKHGTTTAGNSSQVSDGAGAVLLMKRSVALKKGLPILGVFRLPNLPYLD
;
A
#
# COMPACT_ATOMS: atom_id res chain seq x y z
N MET A 1 4.94 -13.11 -0.95
CA MET A 1 5.71 -13.11 -2.20
C MET A 1 7.07 -12.50 -1.89
N GLN A 2 8.16 -13.27 -1.90
CA GLN A 2 9.49 -12.82 -1.48
C GLN A 2 10.07 -11.81 -2.49
N GLY A 3 9.61 -10.57 -2.48
CA GLY A 3 10.41 -9.49 -3.05
C GLY A 3 11.72 -9.46 -2.30
N GLN A 4 12.81 -9.90 -2.93
CA GLN A 4 14.15 -9.61 -2.45
C GLN A 4 14.29 -8.09 -2.42
N ALA A 5 13.96 -7.51 -1.28
CA ALA A 5 14.19 -6.12 -1.04
C ALA A 5 15.72 -5.95 -1.00
N ARG A 6 16.30 -5.52 -2.12
CA ARG A 6 17.63 -4.93 -2.13
C ARG A 6 17.69 -3.94 -0.96
N ARG A 7 18.79 -3.95 -0.21
CA ARG A 7 19.10 -2.85 0.70
C ARG A 7 19.03 -1.59 -0.16
N LEU A 8 18.00 -0.77 0.00
CA LEU A 8 18.08 0.61 -0.42
C LEU A 8 19.09 1.25 0.52
N GLN A 9 20.38 1.14 0.16
CA GLN A 9 21.38 2.14 0.53
C GLN A 9 21.07 3.40 -0.30
N GLY A 10 19.85 3.94 -0.13
CA GLY A 10 19.53 5.27 -0.61
C GLY A 10 20.22 6.24 0.33
N HIS A 11 21.19 6.98 -0.20
CA HIS A 11 21.79 8.11 0.51
C HIS A 11 20.71 9.18 0.64
N LEU A 12 19.93 9.13 1.73
CA LEU A 12 19.04 10.22 2.11
C LEU A 12 19.93 11.43 2.44
N PRO A 13 19.86 12.56 1.70
CA PRO A 13 20.62 13.77 2.04
C PRO A 13 20.18 14.37 3.39
N ARG A 14 19.10 13.83 3.98
CA ARG A 14 18.61 14.12 5.35
C ARG A 14 18.20 12.83 6.07
N GLY A 15 19.06 11.81 6.08
CA GLY A 15 18.90 10.69 6.99
C GLY A 15 18.93 11.20 8.45
N PRO A 16 18.22 10.56 9.40
CA PRO A 16 18.30 10.97 10.80
C PRO A 16 19.78 11.00 11.22
N PRO A 17 20.28 12.12 11.77
CA PRO A 17 21.68 12.22 12.15
C PRO A 17 21.97 11.12 13.17
N HIS A 18 22.96 10.29 12.89
CA HIS A 18 23.61 9.40 13.86
C HIS A 18 22.76 8.34 14.58
N CYS A 19 21.51 8.04 14.18
CA CYS A 19 20.72 7.00 14.88
C CYS A 19 21.21 5.56 14.64
N CYS A 20 21.90 5.28 13.53
CA CYS A 20 22.42 3.93 13.25
C CYS A 20 23.54 3.49 14.21
N SER A 21 24.13 4.38 15.02
CA SER A 21 25.07 3.99 16.09
C SER A 21 24.39 3.59 17.41
N HIS A 22 23.06 3.73 17.52
CA HIS A 22 22.28 3.45 18.74
C HIS A 22 21.31 2.25 18.60
N GLY A 23 21.61 1.27 17.73
CA GLY A 23 20.90 -0.01 17.72
C GLY A 23 19.56 -0.04 16.97
N SER A 24 19.24 0.96 16.14
CA SER A 24 18.07 0.90 15.25
C SER A 24 18.32 -0.10 14.11
N LEU A 25 17.76 -1.31 14.21
CA LEU A 25 17.88 -2.36 13.19
C LEU A 25 16.66 -2.34 12.25
N PRO A 26 16.83 -2.07 10.95
CA PRO A 26 15.73 -2.21 10.00
C PRO A 26 15.42 -3.69 9.76
N PHE A 27 14.17 -4.07 9.96
CA PHE A 27 13.65 -5.39 9.59
C PHE A 27 12.50 -5.23 8.58
N LYS A 28 12.25 -6.27 7.80
CA LYS A 28 11.22 -6.29 6.75
C LYS A 28 10.18 -7.32 7.09
N VAL A 29 8.94 -6.97 6.86
CA VAL A 29 7.79 -7.85 7.10
C VAL A 29 7.05 -8.04 5.80
N ASN A 30 6.53 -9.25 5.59
CA ASN A 30 5.80 -9.58 4.38
C ASN A 30 4.53 -10.34 4.76
N HIS A 31 3.43 -9.60 4.75
CA HIS A 31 2.08 -10.10 4.92
C HIS A 31 1.20 -9.63 3.75
N GLN A 32 1.75 -9.76 2.54
CA GLN A 32 1.11 -9.39 1.27
C GLN A 32 0.55 -7.96 1.34
N CYS A 33 -0.69 -7.73 0.90
CA CYS A 33 -1.34 -6.41 0.86
C CYS A 33 -1.42 -5.71 2.23
N SER A 34 -1.24 -6.44 3.34
CA SER A 34 -1.30 -5.87 4.69
C SER A 34 0.08 -5.54 5.30
N SER A 35 1.17 -5.72 4.56
CA SER A 35 2.55 -5.57 5.08
C SER A 35 2.81 -4.21 5.73
N GLY A 36 2.28 -3.11 5.15
CA GLY A 36 2.42 -1.78 5.72
C GLY A 36 1.71 -1.64 7.08
N LEU A 37 0.50 -2.18 7.20
CA LEU A 37 -0.24 -2.19 8.48
C LEU A 37 0.39 -3.15 9.50
N GLN A 38 0.90 -4.29 9.05
CA GLN A 38 1.63 -5.23 9.90
C GLN A 38 2.88 -4.56 10.49
N ALA A 39 3.64 -3.78 9.71
CA ALA A 39 4.79 -3.04 10.21
C ALA A 39 4.41 -2.06 11.33
N VAL A 40 3.29 -1.36 11.19
CA VAL A 40 2.74 -0.47 12.24
C VAL A 40 2.35 -1.27 13.48
N ALA A 41 1.69 -2.42 13.30
CA ALA A 41 1.27 -3.29 14.39
C ALA A 41 2.47 -3.88 15.16
N ASP A 42 3.51 -4.32 14.46
CA ASP A 42 4.72 -4.89 15.06
C ASP A 42 5.47 -3.84 15.89
N VAL A 43 5.57 -2.60 15.38
CA VAL A 43 6.15 -1.48 16.13
C VAL A 43 5.33 -1.16 17.37
N ALA A 44 3.99 -1.11 17.25
CA ALA A 44 3.12 -0.89 18.40
C ALA A 44 3.26 -2.02 19.44
N ALA A 45 3.36 -3.28 19.00
CA ALA A 45 3.55 -4.44 19.86
C ALA A 45 4.90 -4.40 20.59
N ALA A 46 5.98 -4.02 19.90
CA ALA A 46 7.30 -3.91 20.50
C ALA A 46 7.42 -2.75 21.51
N ILE A 47 6.77 -1.61 21.23
CA ILE A 47 6.63 -0.51 22.20
C ILE A 47 5.87 -0.99 23.44
N LYS A 48 4.77 -1.71 23.24
CA LYS A 48 3.98 -2.28 24.33
C LYS A 48 4.75 -3.32 25.14
N ALA A 49 5.57 -4.13 24.49
CA ALA A 49 6.43 -5.12 25.15
C ALA A 49 7.63 -4.50 25.89
N GLY A 50 7.87 -3.20 25.76
CA GLY A 50 8.98 -2.50 26.41
C GLY A 50 10.33 -2.71 25.73
N TYR A 51 10.36 -3.18 24.47
CA TYR A 51 11.61 -3.37 23.73
C TYR A 51 12.25 -2.04 23.31
N TYR A 52 11.43 -1.02 23.03
CA TYR A 52 11.86 0.34 22.74
C TYR A 52 10.70 1.32 22.92
N ASP A 53 10.97 2.61 23.09
CA ASP A 53 9.94 3.61 23.32
C ASP A 53 9.43 4.32 22.05
N ILE A 54 10.18 4.25 20.96
CA ILE A 54 9.93 4.96 19.69
C ILE A 54 10.27 4.02 18.54
N GLY A 55 9.43 3.97 17.51
CA GLY A 55 9.70 3.20 16.30
C GLY A 55 8.93 3.72 15.08
N ILE A 56 9.34 3.29 13.89
CA ILE A 56 8.70 3.65 12.63
C ILE A 56 8.16 2.39 11.98
N GLY A 57 6.85 2.36 11.72
CA GLY A 57 6.23 1.36 10.85
C GLY A 57 6.08 1.95 9.45
N ALA A 58 6.60 1.28 8.42
CA ALA A 58 6.57 1.79 7.05
C ALA A 58 6.21 0.71 6.03
N GLY A 59 5.66 1.14 4.90
CA GLY A 59 5.40 0.33 3.72
C GLY A 59 5.99 1.01 2.49
N LEU A 60 6.50 0.19 1.56
CA LEU A 60 7.07 0.64 0.29
C LEU A 60 6.74 -0.43 -0.74
N GLU A 61 6.27 0.00 -1.91
CA GLU A 61 6.17 -0.85 -3.08
C GLU A 61 6.59 -0.06 -4.32
N SER A 62 7.27 -0.74 -5.24
CA SER A 62 7.47 -0.21 -6.59
C SER A 62 7.23 -1.30 -7.60
N MET A 63 6.02 -1.29 -8.15
CA MET A 63 5.55 -2.25 -9.13
C MET A 63 6.11 -1.98 -10.54
N SER A 64 6.62 -0.77 -10.79
CA SER A 64 7.33 -0.44 -12.03
C SER A 64 8.66 -1.19 -12.16
N ILE A 65 9.33 -1.48 -11.03
CA ILE A 65 10.58 -2.27 -11.01
C ILE A 65 10.35 -3.73 -10.61
N ASN A 66 9.35 -4.00 -9.78
CA ASN A 66 9.01 -5.35 -9.31
C ASN A 66 7.67 -5.78 -9.90
N SER A 67 7.71 -6.56 -10.98
CA SER A 67 6.48 -7.14 -11.52
C SER A 67 5.83 -8.09 -10.52
N ILE A 68 4.50 -8.18 -10.52
CA ILE A 68 3.75 -9.28 -9.87
C ILE A 68 3.99 -10.57 -10.67
N ALA A 69 5.20 -11.11 -10.59
CA ALA A 69 5.56 -12.41 -11.12
C ALA A 69 5.86 -13.34 -9.95
N ARG A 70 5.50 -14.62 -10.10
CA ARG A 70 5.79 -15.60 -9.07
C ARG A 70 7.29 -15.87 -9.05
N GLU A 71 7.95 -15.44 -7.98
CA GLU A 71 9.33 -15.83 -7.72
C GLU A 71 9.40 -17.21 -7.05
N GLY A 72 10.30 -18.07 -7.53
CA GLY A 72 10.57 -19.38 -6.96
C GLY A 72 9.75 -20.54 -7.53
N GLN A 73 10.20 -21.76 -7.18
CA GLN A 73 9.56 -23.01 -7.57
C GLN A 73 8.37 -23.30 -6.64
N VAL A 74 7.25 -23.74 -7.22
CA VAL A 74 6.15 -24.30 -6.41
C VAL A 74 6.45 -25.76 -6.13
N ASN A 75 6.22 -26.14 -4.88
CA ASN A 75 6.31 -27.52 -4.46
C ASN A 75 5.35 -28.37 -5.32
N PRO A 76 5.83 -29.42 -6.04
CA PRO A 76 4.98 -30.27 -6.87
C PRO A 76 3.82 -30.92 -6.11
N LYS A 77 3.95 -31.09 -4.78
CA LYS A 77 2.91 -31.66 -3.91
C LYS A 77 1.77 -30.68 -3.58
N ILE A 78 1.78 -29.46 -4.11
CA ILE A 78 0.75 -28.46 -3.82
C ILE A 78 -0.65 -28.92 -4.24
N SER A 79 -0.75 -29.74 -5.29
CA SER A 79 -2.00 -30.32 -5.79
C SER A 79 -2.62 -31.32 -4.81
N ALA A 80 -1.86 -31.83 -3.85
CA ALA A 80 -2.39 -32.72 -2.81
C ALA A 80 -3.25 -31.97 -1.76
N PHE A 81 -3.17 -30.64 -1.72
CA PHE A 81 -3.88 -29.81 -0.73
C PHE A 81 -4.59 -28.64 -1.41
N GLN A 82 -5.93 -28.73 -1.53
CA GLN A 82 -6.73 -27.71 -2.23
C GLN A 82 -6.45 -26.29 -1.73
N LYS A 83 -6.43 -26.07 -0.41
CA LYS A 83 -6.16 -24.75 0.18
C LYS A 83 -4.79 -24.18 -0.21
N ALA A 84 -3.78 -25.04 -0.38
CA ALA A 84 -2.47 -24.60 -0.82
C ALA A 84 -2.47 -24.25 -2.31
N GLN A 85 -3.21 -25.02 -3.12
CA GLN A 85 -3.42 -24.72 -4.53
C GLN A 85 -4.18 -23.41 -4.74
N ASP A 86 -5.19 -23.13 -3.91
CA ASP A 86 -5.98 -21.88 -3.95
C ASP A 86 -5.11 -20.65 -3.69
N CYS A 87 -4.00 -20.77 -2.95
CA CYS A 87 -3.03 -19.69 -2.78
C CYS A 87 -2.31 -19.28 -4.08
N LEU A 88 -2.43 -20.08 -5.15
CA LEU A 88 -1.88 -19.77 -6.48
C LEU A 88 -2.87 -19.02 -7.38
N LEU A 89 -4.14 -18.88 -6.96
CA LEU A 89 -5.13 -18.18 -7.76
C LEU A 89 -4.74 -16.70 -7.93
N PRO A 90 -4.82 -16.16 -9.16
CA PRO A 90 -4.67 -14.72 -9.36
C PRO A 90 -5.72 -13.96 -8.54
N MET A 91 -5.31 -12.83 -7.96
CA MET A 91 -6.20 -12.01 -7.12
C MET A 91 -7.46 -11.53 -7.86
N GLY A 92 -7.39 -11.28 -9.17
CA GLY A 92 -8.61 -10.93 -9.90
C GLY A 92 -9.57 -12.12 -10.11
N ILE A 93 -9.08 -13.38 -10.09
CA ILE A 93 -9.98 -14.55 -10.10
C ILE A 93 -10.69 -14.66 -8.75
N THR A 94 -9.99 -14.35 -7.65
CA THR A 94 -10.65 -14.31 -6.34
C THR A 94 -11.68 -13.18 -6.25
N SER A 95 -11.46 -12.05 -6.94
CA SER A 95 -12.47 -10.99 -7.13
C SER A 95 -13.72 -11.51 -7.83
N GLU A 96 -13.58 -12.21 -8.97
CA GLU A 96 -14.73 -12.81 -9.68
C GLU A 96 -15.45 -13.86 -8.81
N ASN A 97 -14.70 -14.70 -8.10
CA ASN A 97 -15.28 -15.70 -7.20
C ASN A 97 -16.12 -15.07 -6.09
N VAL A 98 -15.67 -13.95 -5.51
CA VAL A 98 -16.41 -13.19 -4.51
C VAL A 98 -17.64 -12.56 -5.14
N ALA A 99 -17.49 -11.90 -6.29
CA ALA A 99 -18.60 -11.25 -6.98
C ALA A 99 -19.71 -12.26 -7.33
N HIS A 100 -19.34 -13.40 -7.89
CA HIS A 100 -20.27 -14.48 -8.23
C HIS A 100 -20.92 -15.09 -6.97
N ARG A 101 -20.12 -15.43 -5.95
CA ARG A 101 -20.63 -16.10 -4.74
C ARG A 101 -21.59 -15.25 -3.93
N TYR A 102 -21.33 -13.94 -3.85
CA TYR A 102 -22.13 -13.02 -3.03
C TYR A 102 -23.07 -12.13 -3.85
N GLY A 103 -23.15 -12.35 -5.16
CA GLY A 103 -24.06 -11.61 -6.05
C GLY A 103 -23.69 -10.13 -6.23
N VAL A 104 -22.41 -9.76 -6.14
CA VAL A 104 -21.96 -8.36 -6.33
C VAL A 104 -21.99 -8.04 -7.83
N THR A 105 -22.94 -7.20 -8.22
CA THR A 105 -23.18 -6.90 -9.63
C THR A 105 -22.09 -6.02 -10.23
N ARG A 106 -21.94 -6.08 -11.55
CA ARG A 106 -21.06 -5.17 -12.31
C ARG A 106 -21.38 -3.69 -12.04
N GLN A 107 -22.66 -3.36 -11.92
CA GLN A 107 -23.10 -2.00 -11.65
C GLN A 107 -22.63 -1.50 -10.26
N GLU A 108 -22.70 -2.34 -9.23
CA GLU A 108 -22.21 -1.99 -7.89
C GLU A 108 -20.69 -1.78 -7.87
N GLN A 109 -19.94 -2.63 -8.56
CA GLN A 109 -18.48 -2.50 -8.69
C GLN A 109 -18.10 -1.19 -9.39
N ASP A 110 -18.73 -0.89 -10.53
CA ASP A 110 -18.46 0.34 -11.30
C ASP A 110 -18.91 1.59 -10.52
N GLN A 111 -20.01 1.51 -9.78
CA GLN A 111 -20.47 2.61 -8.93
C GLN A 111 -19.49 2.92 -7.81
N ALA A 112 -18.94 1.89 -7.16
CA ALA A 112 -17.92 2.05 -6.12
C ALA A 112 -16.65 2.71 -6.68
N ALA A 113 -16.22 2.32 -7.88
CA ALA A 113 -15.05 2.90 -8.53
C ALA A 113 -15.26 4.36 -8.98
N SER A 114 -16.42 4.68 -9.56
CA SER A 114 -16.78 6.06 -9.91
C SER A 114 -16.83 6.95 -8.66
N GLU A 115 -17.41 6.45 -7.57
CA GLU A 115 -17.46 7.17 -6.30
C GLU A 115 -16.07 7.36 -5.68
N SER A 116 -15.20 6.36 -5.77
CA SER A 116 -13.80 6.46 -5.32
C SER A 116 -13.06 7.61 -6.02
N HIS A 117 -13.11 7.65 -7.35
CA HIS A 117 -12.49 8.72 -8.14
C HIS A 117 -13.12 10.09 -7.87
N ARG A 118 -14.45 10.16 -7.67
CA ARG A 118 -15.14 11.41 -7.33
C ARG A 118 -14.66 11.97 -5.99
N ARG A 119 -14.56 11.12 -4.96
CA ARG A 119 -14.05 11.52 -3.63
C ARG A 119 -12.60 11.95 -3.68
N ALA A 120 -11.75 11.19 -4.37
CA ALA A 120 -10.33 11.48 -4.51
C ALA A 120 -10.09 12.80 -5.26
N ALA A 121 -10.82 13.04 -6.35
CA ALA A 121 -10.76 14.30 -7.08
C ALA A 121 -11.21 15.50 -6.22
N ALA A 122 -12.28 15.33 -5.43
CA ALA A 122 -12.73 16.36 -4.50
C ALA A 122 -11.70 16.64 -3.38
N ALA A 123 -11.05 15.60 -2.85
CA ALA A 123 -9.98 15.73 -1.85
C ALA A 123 -8.74 16.46 -2.42
N MET A 124 -8.35 16.15 -3.65
CA MET A 124 -7.27 16.84 -4.35
C MET A 124 -7.61 18.31 -4.59
N ALA A 125 -8.81 18.61 -5.12
CA ALA A 125 -9.26 19.98 -5.38
C ALA A 125 -9.33 20.84 -4.10
N SER A 126 -9.74 20.22 -2.99
CA SER A 126 -9.79 20.87 -1.67
C SER A 126 -8.47 20.80 -0.89
N ARG A 127 -7.39 20.29 -1.50
CA ARG A 127 -6.04 20.16 -0.92
C ARG A 127 -5.97 19.37 0.40
N LYS A 128 -6.92 18.46 0.63
CA LYS A 128 -6.97 17.65 1.87
C LYS A 128 -5.78 16.70 2.04
N LEU A 129 -5.16 16.31 0.93
CA LEU A 129 -4.01 15.39 0.93
C LEU A 129 -2.67 16.11 1.15
N LYS A 130 -2.66 17.45 1.22
CA LYS A 130 -1.42 18.24 1.32
C LYS A 130 -0.65 17.95 2.60
N ASP A 131 -1.35 17.66 3.70
CA ASP A 131 -0.73 17.45 5.00
C ASP A 131 -0.06 16.06 5.12
N GLU A 132 -0.49 15.09 4.31
CA GLU A 132 0.03 13.72 4.31
C GLU A 132 1.01 13.40 3.17
N ILE A 133 0.93 14.12 2.03
CA ILE A 133 1.85 13.94 0.91
C ILE A 133 3.15 14.72 1.12
N VAL A 134 4.27 14.02 1.12
CA VAL A 134 5.61 14.62 1.08
C VAL A 134 6.07 14.72 -0.38
N PRO A 135 6.33 15.92 -0.93
CA PRO A 135 6.79 16.06 -2.32
C PRO A 135 8.12 15.35 -2.57
N VAL A 136 8.19 14.58 -3.66
CA VAL A 136 9.37 13.78 -4.02
C VAL A 136 10.03 14.37 -5.27
N PRO A 137 11.21 15.01 -5.16
CA PRO A 137 12.01 15.36 -6.32
C PRO A 137 12.58 14.08 -6.95
N THR A 138 12.35 13.90 -8.24
CA THR A 138 12.78 12.72 -9.00
C THR A 138 12.97 13.09 -10.47
N LYS A 139 13.24 12.08 -11.30
CA LYS A 139 13.35 12.21 -12.75
C LYS A 139 12.33 11.31 -13.43
N ILE A 140 11.75 11.80 -14.52
CA ILE A 140 10.97 10.99 -15.46
C ILE A 140 11.81 10.85 -16.73
N VAL A 141 11.96 9.61 -17.20
CA VAL A 141 12.63 9.30 -18.46
C VAL A 141 11.57 9.17 -19.54
N ASP A 142 11.67 9.95 -20.61
CA ASP A 142 10.80 9.75 -21.78
C ASP A 142 11.16 8.39 -22.43
N PRO A 143 10.21 7.44 -22.53
CA PRO A 143 10.50 6.10 -23.04
C PRO A 143 10.83 6.06 -24.54
N LYS A 144 10.53 7.12 -25.30
CA LYS A 144 10.81 7.23 -26.74
C LYS A 144 12.14 7.91 -27.02
N THR A 145 12.48 8.96 -26.28
CA THR A 145 13.69 9.76 -26.53
C THR A 145 14.84 9.44 -25.58
N GLY A 146 14.56 8.84 -24.42
CA GLY A 146 15.53 8.61 -23.36
C GLY A 146 15.90 9.88 -22.58
N GLU A 147 15.25 11.02 -22.86
CA GLU A 147 15.52 12.28 -22.18
C GLU A 147 15.05 12.23 -20.72
N GLU A 148 15.93 12.64 -19.80
CA GLU A 148 15.60 12.75 -18.38
C GLU A 148 15.09 14.16 -18.06
N LYS A 149 13.89 14.24 -17.47
CA LYS A 149 13.34 15.49 -16.96
C LYS A 149 13.21 15.45 -15.44
N GLU A 150 13.82 16.43 -14.78
CA GLU A 150 13.61 16.63 -13.34
C GLU A 150 12.18 17.10 -13.06
N VAL A 151 11.54 16.47 -12.08
CA VAL A 151 10.16 16.76 -11.67
C VAL A 151 10.03 16.64 -10.16
N VAL A 152 9.04 17.32 -9.59
CA VAL A 152 8.64 17.13 -8.19
C VAL A 152 7.24 16.55 -8.17
N ILE A 153 7.12 15.28 -7.76
CA ILE A 153 5.83 14.61 -7.62
C ILE A 153 5.22 15.03 -6.28
N SER A 154 4.04 15.65 -6.33
CA SER A 154 3.36 16.21 -5.15
C SER A 154 1.85 15.91 -5.11
N VAL A 155 1.36 15.11 -6.05
CA VAL A 155 -0.05 14.72 -6.19
C VAL A 155 -0.13 13.29 -6.70
N ASP A 156 -1.22 12.60 -6.38
CA ASP A 156 -1.50 11.28 -6.96
C ASP A 156 -1.87 11.40 -8.44
N ASP A 157 -1.13 10.69 -9.29
CA ASP A 157 -1.33 10.72 -10.74
C ASP A 157 -2.42 9.74 -11.23
N GLY A 158 -2.90 8.84 -10.36
CA GLY A 158 -3.88 7.79 -10.68
C GLY A 158 -5.33 8.27 -10.65
N ILE A 159 -5.59 9.46 -10.11
CA ILE A 159 -6.95 10.01 -10.03
C ILE A 159 -7.44 10.39 -11.43
N ARG A 160 -8.65 9.96 -11.79
CA ARG A 160 -9.29 10.22 -13.08
C ARG A 160 -10.59 11.00 -12.85
N PRO A 161 -10.54 12.35 -12.83
CA PRO A 161 -11.76 13.16 -12.73
C PRO A 161 -12.69 12.86 -13.91
N GLY A 162 -14.00 12.74 -13.63
CA GLY A 162 -14.99 12.42 -14.66
C GLY A 162 -15.18 10.93 -14.93
N THR A 163 -14.57 10.03 -14.15
CA THR A 163 -14.95 8.61 -14.16
C THR A 163 -16.43 8.46 -13.81
N THR A 164 -17.20 7.91 -14.75
CA THR A 164 -18.65 7.66 -14.62
C THR A 164 -18.96 6.18 -14.74
N THR A 165 -20.04 5.74 -14.09
CA THR A 165 -20.53 4.35 -14.22
C THR A 165 -20.78 3.96 -15.68
N SER A 166 -21.30 4.88 -16.51
CA SER A 166 -21.52 4.63 -17.94
C SER A 166 -20.22 4.53 -18.75
N GLY A 167 -19.17 5.26 -18.35
CA GLY A 167 -17.84 5.12 -18.93
C GLY A 167 -17.20 3.78 -18.53
N LEU A 168 -17.30 3.41 -17.26
CA LEU A 168 -16.77 2.15 -16.72
C LEU A 168 -17.46 0.92 -17.32
N ALA A 169 -18.77 0.99 -17.59
CA ALA A 169 -19.53 -0.09 -18.22
C ALA A 169 -18.98 -0.50 -19.59
N LYS A 170 -18.27 0.39 -20.29
CA LYS A 170 -17.65 0.12 -21.60
C LYS A 170 -16.35 -0.69 -21.50
N LEU A 171 -15.77 -0.79 -20.30
CA LEU A 171 -14.52 -1.51 -20.09
C LEU A 171 -14.75 -3.02 -20.16
N LYS A 172 -13.84 -3.70 -20.86
CA LYS A 172 -13.82 -5.15 -20.98
C LYS A 172 -13.33 -5.80 -19.67
N PRO A 173 -13.87 -6.95 -19.29
CA PRO A 173 -13.31 -7.77 -18.22
C PRO A 173 -11.85 -8.14 -18.49
N VAL A 174 -11.03 -8.21 -17.45
CA VAL A 174 -9.58 -8.42 -17.58
C VAL A 174 -9.17 -9.89 -17.58
N LEU A 175 -9.92 -10.75 -16.88
CA LEU A 175 -9.52 -12.15 -16.66
C LEU A 175 -10.46 -13.16 -17.32
N GLU A 176 -11.75 -13.01 -17.12
CA GLU A 176 -12.75 -13.94 -17.66
C GLU A 176 -13.59 -13.27 -18.74
N LYS A 177 -13.91 -13.99 -19.82
CA LYS A 177 -14.70 -13.46 -20.95
C LYS A 177 -16.06 -12.89 -20.52
N HIS A 178 -16.66 -13.47 -19.49
CA HIS A 178 -17.94 -13.07 -18.91
C HIS A 178 -17.81 -12.55 -17.48
N GLY A 179 -16.59 -12.15 -17.09
CA GLY A 179 -16.32 -11.59 -15.77
C GLY A 179 -16.88 -10.20 -15.57
N THR A 180 -16.82 -9.73 -14.33
CA THR A 180 -17.29 -8.41 -13.90
C THR A 180 -16.15 -7.48 -13.50
N THR A 181 -14.98 -8.06 -13.19
CA THR A 181 -13.76 -7.33 -12.80
C THR A 181 -13.09 -6.74 -14.04
N THR A 182 -12.91 -5.42 -14.04
CA THR A 182 -12.27 -4.63 -15.09
C THR A 182 -11.14 -3.79 -14.53
N ALA A 183 -10.29 -3.23 -15.41
CA ALA A 183 -9.25 -2.31 -15.00
C ALA A 183 -9.80 -1.03 -14.31
N GLY A 184 -11.05 -0.65 -14.60
CA GLY A 184 -11.66 0.55 -14.05
C GLY A 184 -12.34 0.34 -12.70
N ASN A 185 -12.66 -0.90 -12.32
CA ASN A 185 -13.23 -1.25 -11.02
C ASN A 185 -12.26 -2.06 -10.13
N SER A 186 -10.98 -2.09 -10.53
CA SER A 186 -9.87 -2.66 -9.76
C SER A 186 -8.90 -1.58 -9.32
N SER A 187 -8.06 -1.88 -8.32
CA SER A 187 -6.96 -1.00 -7.93
C SER A 187 -5.94 -0.85 -9.07
N GLN A 188 -5.41 0.35 -9.24
CA GLN A 188 -4.30 0.58 -10.16
C GLN A 188 -3.02 -0.05 -9.61
N VAL A 189 -2.13 -0.44 -10.51
CA VAL A 189 -0.74 -0.76 -10.20
C VAL A 189 -0.03 0.56 -9.94
N SER A 190 0.64 0.69 -8.78
CA SER A 190 1.17 1.97 -8.32
C SER A 190 2.52 1.79 -7.62
N ASP A 191 3.35 2.83 -7.69
CA ASP A 191 4.57 2.97 -6.92
C ASP A 191 4.34 3.94 -5.77
N GLY A 192 4.82 3.63 -4.56
CA GLY A 192 4.61 4.52 -3.42
C GLY A 192 5.20 4.01 -2.11
N ALA A 193 5.28 4.92 -1.13
CA ALA A 193 5.75 4.62 0.22
C ALA A 193 4.94 5.40 1.25
N GLY A 194 4.77 4.83 2.45
CA GLY A 194 4.16 5.47 3.60
C GLY A 194 4.89 5.08 4.88
N ALA A 195 4.92 6.00 5.85
CA ALA A 195 5.56 5.76 7.15
C ALA A 195 4.76 6.39 8.28
N VAL A 196 4.72 5.70 9.41
CA VAL A 196 4.06 6.15 10.65
C VAL A 196 5.09 6.10 11.76
N LEU A 197 5.31 7.24 12.43
CA LEU A 197 6.10 7.33 13.65
C LEU A 197 5.20 6.99 14.85
N LEU A 198 5.56 5.95 15.59
CA LEU A 198 4.89 5.55 16.82
C LEU A 198 5.82 5.76 18.00
N MET A 199 5.24 6.10 19.15
CA MET A 199 5.98 6.18 20.40
C MET A 199 5.08 5.95 21.61
N LYS A 200 5.68 5.59 22.74
CA LYS A 200 5.01 5.55 24.03
C LYS A 200 4.44 6.93 24.37
N ARG A 201 3.20 6.98 24.86
CA ARG A 201 2.51 8.24 25.19
C ARG A 201 3.33 9.12 26.12
N SER A 202 3.91 8.56 27.18
CA SER A 202 4.73 9.32 28.13
C SER A 202 5.94 9.98 27.47
N VAL A 203 6.54 9.34 26.47
CA VAL A 203 7.68 9.88 25.72
C VAL A 203 7.26 10.99 24.76
N ALA A 204 6.11 10.86 24.10
CA ALA A 204 5.53 11.95 23.30
C ALA A 204 5.28 13.21 24.15
N LEU A 205 4.66 13.04 25.33
CA LEU A 205 4.39 14.14 26.25
C LEU A 205 5.67 14.80 26.77
N LYS A 206 6.67 13.99 27.18
CA LYS A 206 7.97 14.50 27.62
C LYS A 206 8.69 15.31 26.53
N LYS A 207 8.50 14.93 25.26
CA LYS A 207 9.09 15.62 24.10
C LYS A 207 8.23 16.78 23.58
N GLY A 208 7.04 17.00 24.12
CA GLY A 208 6.11 18.04 23.65
C GLY A 208 5.60 17.81 22.23
N LEU A 209 5.52 16.54 21.78
CA LEU A 209 5.06 16.22 20.42
C LEU A 209 3.53 16.06 20.37
N PRO A 210 2.84 16.67 19.40
CA PRO A 210 1.40 16.51 19.24
C PRO A 210 1.04 15.06 18.86
N ILE A 211 -0.07 14.57 19.38
CA ILE A 211 -0.54 13.19 19.14
C ILE A 211 -1.61 13.22 18.05
N LEU A 212 -1.30 12.70 16.86
CA LEU A 212 -2.23 12.60 15.74
C LEU A 212 -3.32 11.52 15.96
N GLY A 213 -2.94 10.40 16.56
CA GLY A 213 -3.83 9.26 16.78
C GLY A 213 -3.28 8.31 17.83
N VAL A 214 -4.14 7.39 18.29
CA VAL A 214 -3.79 6.38 19.30
C VAL A 214 -4.06 5.00 18.71
N PHE A 215 -3.03 4.16 18.62
CA PHE A 215 -3.19 2.78 18.17
C PHE A 215 -4.02 2.00 19.21
N ARG A 216 -5.15 1.42 18.77
CA ARG A 216 -6.06 0.63 19.60
C ARG A 216 -6.39 -0.66 18.88
N LEU A 217 -6.54 -1.73 19.65
CA LEU A 217 -7.08 -3.00 19.15
C LEU A 217 -8.42 -3.25 19.84
N PRO A 218 -9.48 -3.60 19.09
CA PRO A 218 -10.85 -3.66 19.63
C PRO A 218 -11.06 -4.72 20.73
N ASN A 219 -10.11 -5.64 20.96
CA ASN A 219 -10.25 -6.76 21.91
C ASN A 219 -9.08 -6.91 22.91
N LEU A 220 -8.29 -5.86 23.15
CA LEU A 220 -7.29 -5.89 24.23
C LEU A 220 -7.76 -5.00 25.39
N PRO A 221 -7.76 -5.50 26.64
CA PRO A 221 -8.09 -4.67 27.79
C PRO A 221 -7.18 -3.44 27.83
N TYR A 222 -7.77 -2.31 28.24
CA TYR A 222 -7.09 -1.02 28.35
C TYR A 222 -5.82 -1.16 29.20
N LEU A 223 -4.76 -0.48 28.76
CA LEU A 223 -3.60 -0.18 29.58
C LEU A 223 -3.51 1.34 29.68
N ASP A 224 -3.52 1.83 30.91
CA ASP A 224 -3.18 3.21 31.28
C ASP A 224 -1.70 3.51 30.98
#